data_AF-A0A9W5Y145-F1
#
_entry.id   AF-A0A9W5Y145-F1
#
_cell.length_a   1.000
_cell.length_b   1.000
_cell.length_c   1.000
_cell.angle_alpha   90.00
_cell.angle_beta   90.00
_cell.angle_gamma   90.00
#
_symmetry.space_group_name_H-M   'P 1'
#
loop_
_entity.id
_entity.type
_entity.pdbx_description
1 polymer ?
#
loop_
_entity_poly.entity_id
_entity_poly.type
_entity_poly.pdbx_seq_one_letter_code
_entity_poly.pdbx_strand_id
1 'polypeptide(L)'
;MNKGTKNTKEMSQIDNEKLYTIKKESLNEINIVKASKNSLFENISTNFIYNLKRLIQLEGTQKQLAKKIGVSEDLLSKYKAGDAFPSIETLAYICNVYNIKIDRFISLRLSALELESIEKGLNSNSNIFFDSYYCYFFATNIGKEDSIHEGILEFHNKRISFKIMLGDSLMKNFSGNINNSEKIMTFNMQSTEDGISYISMTKPNINKGKYVGGLAMLFLPSDANSKPCCQKLLISNIRINRHTYYEELKKLLTFNSCKSELRNLKLSSFEDEKAYNFIESLI
;
A
#
# COMPACT_ATOMS: atom_id res chain seq x y z
N MET A 1 35.64 4.86 88.16
CA MET A 1 34.17 4.75 87.95
C MET A 1 33.62 6.16 87.78
N ASN A 2 32.92 6.61 86.74
CA ASN A 2 32.32 6.00 85.57
C ASN A 2 32.26 7.11 84.49
N LYS A 3 33.17 7.12 83.50
CA LYS A 3 33.17 8.05 82.33
C LYS A 3 32.49 7.42 81.09
N GLY A 4 31.71 6.36 81.26
CA GLY A 4 31.30 5.45 80.17
C GLY A 4 29.90 5.64 79.56
N THR A 5 29.09 6.61 79.99
CA THR A 5 27.63 6.61 79.65
C THR A 5 27.10 7.82 78.89
N LYS A 6 27.93 8.83 78.57
CA LYS A 6 27.49 9.98 77.73
C LYS A 6 27.72 9.79 76.22
N ASN A 7 28.77 9.07 75.81
CA ASN A 7 29.11 8.90 74.39
C ASN A 7 28.16 7.99 73.59
N THR A 8 27.44 7.07 74.24
CA THR A 8 26.60 6.08 73.53
C THR A 8 25.22 6.62 73.15
N LYS A 9 24.69 7.62 73.85
CA LYS A 9 23.37 8.22 73.54
C LYS A 9 23.45 9.24 72.39
N GLU A 10 24.47 10.09 72.36
CA GLU A 10 24.68 11.07 71.28
C GLU A 10 25.00 10.39 69.95
N MET A 11 25.80 9.32 69.97
CA MET A 11 26.15 8.55 68.76
C MET A 11 24.91 7.86 68.15
N SER A 12 23.98 7.36 68.98
CA SER A 12 22.72 6.74 68.54
C SER A 12 21.68 7.73 67.98
N GLN A 13 21.75 9.01 68.35
CA GLN A 13 20.86 10.05 67.83
C GLN A 13 21.33 10.55 66.46
N ILE A 14 22.64 10.73 66.29
CA ILE A 14 23.26 11.13 65.02
C ILE A 14 23.03 10.09 63.91
N ASP A 15 23.11 8.80 64.25
CA ASP A 15 22.88 7.71 63.27
C ASP A 15 21.40 7.63 62.84
N ASN A 16 20.46 7.96 63.73
CA ASN A 16 19.03 8.01 63.40
C ASN A 16 18.66 9.23 62.55
N GLU A 17 19.24 10.41 62.81
CA GLU A 17 19.04 11.60 61.97
C GLU A 17 19.63 11.42 60.57
N LYS A 18 20.82 10.80 60.45
CA LYS A 18 21.40 10.43 59.14
C LYS A 18 20.51 9.44 58.39
N LEU A 19 20.00 8.40 59.07
CA LEU A 19 19.11 7.41 58.45
C LEU A 19 17.77 8.02 58.00
N TYR A 20 17.23 8.97 58.77
CA TYR A 20 16.04 9.72 58.40
C TYR A 20 16.29 10.61 57.18
N THR A 21 17.43 11.28 57.12
CA THR A 21 17.83 12.13 55.99
C THR A 21 18.01 11.32 54.71
N ILE A 22 18.71 10.18 54.78
CA ILE A 22 18.88 9.24 53.66
C ILE A 22 17.54 8.68 53.17
N LYS A 23 16.63 8.30 54.08
CA LYS A 23 15.28 7.85 53.71
C LYS A 23 14.46 8.96 53.06
N LYS A 24 14.61 10.21 53.50
CA LYS A 24 13.91 11.37 52.94
C LYS A 24 14.45 11.76 51.57
N GLU A 25 15.76 11.70 51.37
CA GLU A 25 16.41 11.88 50.06
C GLU A 25 16.00 10.77 49.08
N SER A 26 16.05 9.51 49.51
CA SER A 26 15.53 8.36 48.74
C SER A 26 14.05 8.52 48.37
N LEU A 27 13.21 8.96 49.29
CA LEU A 27 11.78 9.18 49.03
C LEU A 27 11.56 10.35 48.06
N ASN A 28 12.37 11.40 48.14
CA ASN A 28 12.37 12.51 47.18
C ASN A 28 12.78 12.04 45.78
N GLU A 29 13.83 11.22 45.66
CA GLU A 29 14.23 10.60 44.38
C GLU A 29 13.11 9.74 43.79
N ILE A 30 12.45 8.92 44.61
CA ILE A 30 11.29 8.12 44.19
C ILE A 30 10.14 9.00 43.69
N ASN A 31 9.85 10.12 44.37
CA ASN A 31 8.80 11.04 43.97
C ASN A 31 9.12 11.78 42.66
N ILE A 32 10.39 12.15 42.45
CA ILE A 32 10.87 12.71 41.18
C ILE A 32 10.68 11.71 40.04
N VAL A 33 11.07 10.45 40.22
CA VAL A 33 10.88 9.39 39.21
C VAL A 33 9.40 9.17 38.90
N LYS A 34 8.52 9.16 39.92
CA LYS A 34 7.06 9.06 39.73
C LYS A 34 6.52 10.23 38.91
N ALA A 35 6.91 11.46 39.24
CA ALA A 35 6.49 12.65 38.50
C ALA A 35 6.93 12.57 37.02
N SER A 36 8.18 12.17 36.75
CA SER A 36 8.68 11.97 35.39
C SER A 36 7.92 10.88 34.63
N LYS A 37 7.60 9.75 35.29
CA LYS A 37 6.79 8.68 34.68
C LYS A 37 5.38 9.14 34.35
N ASN A 38 4.75 9.92 35.22
CA ASN A 38 3.41 10.46 34.99
C ASN A 38 3.41 11.42 33.80
N SER A 39 4.37 12.35 33.74
CA SER A 39 4.52 13.26 32.60
C SER A 39 4.78 12.51 31.29
N LEU A 40 5.61 11.46 31.32
CA LEU A 40 5.83 10.60 30.16
C LEU A 40 4.53 9.90 29.71
N PHE A 41 3.77 9.36 30.65
CA PHE A 41 2.49 8.70 30.38
C PHE A 41 1.46 9.67 29.79
N GLU A 42 1.37 10.90 30.28
CA GLU A 42 0.48 11.94 29.74
C GLU A 42 0.83 12.28 28.29
N ASN A 43 2.12 12.43 27.97
CA ASN A 43 2.59 12.68 26.61
C ASN A 43 2.25 11.52 25.66
N ILE A 44 2.54 10.29 26.09
CA ILE A 44 2.23 9.07 25.34
C ILE A 44 0.73 8.96 25.08
N SER A 45 -0.09 9.14 26.12
CA SER A 45 -1.56 9.04 26.02
C SER A 45 -2.12 10.10 25.08
N THR A 46 -1.63 11.34 25.17
CA THR A 46 -2.08 12.43 24.31
C THR A 46 -1.78 12.15 22.83
N ASN A 47 -0.58 11.68 22.52
CA ASN A 47 -0.19 11.35 21.15
C ASN A 47 -0.95 10.13 20.63
N PHE A 48 -1.09 9.09 21.45
CA PHE A 48 -1.87 7.90 21.11
C PHE A 48 -3.31 8.25 20.75
N ILE A 49 -4.01 9.03 21.60
CA ILE A 49 -5.41 9.43 21.36
C ILE A 49 -5.52 10.22 20.05
N TYR A 50 -4.60 11.16 19.80
CA TYR A 50 -4.56 11.92 18.56
C TYR A 50 -4.41 11.00 17.35
N ASN A 51 -3.42 10.10 17.38
CA ASN A 51 -3.13 9.20 16.28
C ASN A 51 -4.27 8.20 16.03
N LEU A 52 -4.89 7.69 17.09
CA LEU A 52 -6.05 6.82 17.01
C LEU A 52 -7.23 7.51 16.30
N LYS A 53 -7.50 8.79 16.61
CA LYS A 53 -8.53 9.57 15.91
C LYS A 53 -8.24 9.71 14.42
N ARG A 54 -6.97 9.88 14.03
CA ARG A 54 -6.56 9.93 12.62
C ARG A 54 -6.75 8.58 11.92
N LEU A 55 -6.45 7.47 12.59
CA LEU A 55 -6.72 6.13 12.06
C LEU A 55 -8.23 5.86 11.90
N ILE A 56 -9.07 6.33 12.83
CA ILE A 56 -10.54 6.23 12.68
C ILE A 56 -11.00 7.00 11.42
N GLN A 57 -10.47 8.20 11.20
CA GLN A 57 -10.78 8.98 10.01
C GLN A 57 -10.34 8.26 8.72
N LEU A 58 -9.17 7.63 8.75
CA LEU A 58 -8.65 6.84 7.62
C LEU A 58 -9.52 5.63 7.31
N GLU A 59 -10.03 4.91 8.32
CA GLU A 59 -10.93 3.78 8.12
C GLU A 59 -12.38 4.19 7.83
N GLY A 60 -12.73 5.47 7.99
CA GLY A 60 -14.08 6.02 7.81
C GLY A 60 -14.97 5.95 9.05
N THR A 61 -14.97 4.83 9.78
CA THR A 61 -15.78 4.67 11.00
C THR A 61 -15.05 4.01 12.16
N GLN A 62 -15.50 4.30 13.39
CA GLN A 62 -14.99 3.67 14.61
C GLN A 62 -15.22 2.14 14.57
N LYS A 63 -16.40 1.72 14.11
CA LYS A 63 -16.76 0.30 13.94
C LYS A 63 -15.81 -0.44 13.00
N GLN A 64 -15.41 0.17 11.89
CA GLN A 64 -14.45 -0.43 10.94
C GLN A 64 -13.07 -0.61 11.59
N LEU A 65 -12.55 0.43 12.26
CA LEU A 65 -11.28 0.33 12.96
C LEU A 65 -11.33 -0.75 14.06
N ALA A 66 -12.38 -0.76 14.89
CA ALA A 66 -12.54 -1.73 15.97
C ALA A 66 -12.46 -3.18 15.47
N LYS A 67 -13.20 -3.47 14.38
CA LYS A 67 -13.17 -4.78 13.72
C LYS A 67 -11.77 -5.11 13.19
N LYS A 68 -11.09 -4.15 12.58
CA LYS A 68 -9.76 -4.33 11.98
C LYS A 68 -8.67 -4.61 13.01
N ILE A 69 -8.75 -3.98 14.18
CA ILE A 69 -7.77 -4.15 15.26
C ILE A 69 -8.18 -5.20 16.31
N GLY A 70 -9.33 -5.87 16.12
CA GLY A 70 -9.78 -6.97 16.97
C GLY A 70 -10.30 -6.56 18.36
N VAL A 71 -10.92 -5.39 18.50
CA VAL A 71 -11.50 -4.91 19.77
C VAL A 71 -12.99 -4.58 19.63
N SER A 72 -13.69 -4.43 20.77
CA SER A 72 -15.07 -3.96 20.77
C SER A 72 -15.14 -2.45 20.50
N GLU A 73 -16.25 -2.00 19.89
CA GLU A 73 -16.47 -0.58 19.61
C GLU A 73 -16.53 0.26 20.90
N ASP A 74 -17.08 -0.30 21.98
CA ASP A 74 -17.11 0.33 23.31
C ASP A 74 -15.70 0.55 23.88
N LEU A 75 -14.84 -0.48 23.80
CA LEU A 75 -13.46 -0.39 24.26
C LEU A 75 -12.66 0.65 23.44
N LEU A 76 -12.88 0.67 22.12
CA LEU A 76 -12.28 1.69 21.25
C LEU A 76 -12.77 3.11 21.59
N SER A 77 -14.03 3.25 22.02
CA SER A 77 -14.58 4.52 22.49
C SER A 77 -13.85 5.03 23.74
N LYS A 78 -13.61 4.14 24.71
CA LYS A 78 -12.84 4.44 25.93
C LYS A 78 -11.40 4.85 25.61
N TYR A 79 -10.75 4.18 24.66
CA TYR A 79 -9.42 4.58 24.18
C TYR A 79 -9.42 5.98 23.58
N LYS A 80 -10.44 6.32 22.77
CA LYS A 80 -10.58 7.63 22.14
C LYS A 80 -10.88 8.75 23.14
N ALA A 81 -11.59 8.43 24.22
CA ALA A 81 -11.91 9.35 25.32
C ALA A 81 -10.72 9.55 26.28
N GLY A 82 -9.79 8.60 26.34
CA GLY A 82 -8.69 8.58 27.30
C GLY A 82 -9.03 7.89 28.63
N ASP A 83 -10.21 7.27 28.72
CA ASP A 83 -10.67 6.54 29.91
C ASP A 83 -9.95 5.19 30.10
N ALA A 84 -9.34 4.68 29.02
CA ALA A 84 -8.54 3.47 29.04
C ALA A 84 -7.35 3.61 28.09
N PHE A 85 -6.26 2.89 28.40
CA PHE A 85 -5.10 2.75 27.52
C PHE A 85 -5.01 1.30 27.01
N PRO A 86 -4.63 1.06 25.74
CA PRO A 86 -4.51 -0.31 25.22
C PRO A 86 -3.42 -1.10 25.92
N SER A 87 -3.57 -2.43 25.97
CA SER A 87 -2.45 -3.30 26.35
C SER A 87 -1.32 -3.22 25.32
N ILE A 88 -0.14 -3.71 25.70
CA ILE A 88 1.01 -3.72 24.79
C ILE A 88 0.74 -4.60 23.56
N GLU A 89 -0.01 -5.70 23.68
CA GLU A 89 -0.36 -6.56 22.55
C GLU A 89 -1.27 -5.82 21.56
N THR A 90 -2.31 -5.15 22.06
CA THR A 90 -3.22 -4.36 21.21
C THR A 90 -2.47 -3.21 20.54
N LEU A 91 -1.61 -2.50 21.27
CA LEU A 91 -0.81 -1.40 20.71
C LEU A 91 0.14 -1.89 19.61
N ALA A 92 0.83 -3.01 19.85
CA ALA A 92 1.69 -3.63 18.86
C ALA A 92 0.91 -4.11 17.63
N TYR A 93 -0.29 -4.65 17.82
CA TYR A 93 -1.15 -5.09 16.73
C TYR A 93 -1.61 -3.93 15.84
N ILE A 94 -2.07 -2.82 16.44
CA ILE A 94 -2.40 -1.59 15.71
C ILE A 94 -1.20 -1.17 14.85
N CYS A 95 -0.02 -1.08 15.46
CA CYS A 95 1.20 -0.68 14.77
C CYS A 95 1.55 -1.61 13.60
N ASN A 96 1.38 -2.92 13.75
CA ASN A 96 1.60 -3.89 12.68
C ASN A 96 0.60 -3.73 11.53
N VAL A 97 -0.69 -3.59 11.82
CA VAL A 97 -1.76 -3.38 10.82
C VAL A 97 -1.46 -2.17 9.92
N TYR A 98 -0.92 -1.10 10.50
CA TYR A 98 -0.63 0.14 9.79
C TYR A 98 0.83 0.29 9.36
N ASN A 99 1.68 -0.73 9.61
CA ASN A 99 3.12 -0.69 9.36
C ASN A 99 3.82 0.55 9.95
N ILE A 100 3.50 0.88 11.20
CA ILE A 100 4.07 1.99 11.97
C ILE A 100 4.91 1.40 13.10
N LYS A 101 6.06 2.00 13.42
CA LYS A 101 6.82 1.63 14.61
C LYS A 101 6.10 2.10 15.89
N ILE A 102 6.06 1.27 16.94
CA ILE A 102 5.41 1.60 18.22
C ILE A 102 5.93 2.92 18.78
N ASP A 103 7.25 3.08 18.89
CA ASP A 103 7.88 4.32 19.37
C ASP A 103 7.38 5.55 18.59
N ARG A 104 7.39 5.47 17.25
CA ARG A 104 6.87 6.55 16.41
C ARG A 104 5.40 6.86 16.70
N PHE A 105 4.57 5.84 16.91
CA PHE A 105 3.14 5.98 17.12
C PHE A 105 2.76 6.60 18.48
N ILE A 106 3.58 6.43 19.51
CA ILE A 106 3.31 6.99 20.84
C ILE A 106 4.11 8.27 21.14
N SER A 107 5.26 8.46 20.51
CA SER A 107 6.15 9.59 20.78
C SER A 107 5.78 10.84 19.99
N LEU A 108 5.11 10.70 18.84
CA LEU A 108 4.83 11.82 17.93
C LEU A 108 3.45 11.73 17.29
N ARG A 109 2.85 12.88 16.96
CA ARG A 109 1.60 12.96 16.21
C ARG A 109 1.79 12.62 14.73
N LEU A 110 0.86 11.90 14.12
CA LEU A 110 0.88 11.55 12.70
C LEU A 110 0.54 12.77 11.85
N SER A 111 1.41 13.07 10.89
CA SER A 111 1.20 14.12 9.90
C SER A 111 0.25 13.67 8.78
N ALA A 112 -0.23 14.63 7.98
CA ALA A 112 -1.04 14.31 6.79
C ALA A 112 -0.28 13.44 5.78
N LEU A 113 1.00 13.76 5.51
CA LEU A 113 1.85 13.00 4.59
C LEU A 113 2.05 11.54 5.02
N GLU A 114 2.18 11.30 6.34
CA GLU A 114 2.30 9.94 6.87
C GLU A 114 0.99 9.17 6.72
N LEU A 115 -0.15 9.81 6.93
CA LEU A 115 -1.46 9.17 6.74
C LEU A 115 -1.71 8.80 5.29
N GLU A 116 -1.33 9.66 4.34
CA GLU A 116 -1.35 9.32 2.91
C GLU A 116 -0.44 8.13 2.59
N SER A 117 0.73 8.06 3.23
CA SER A 117 1.68 6.95 3.04
C SER A 117 1.13 5.65 3.63
N ILE A 118 0.48 5.71 4.79
CA ILE A 118 -0.20 4.59 5.43
C ILE A 118 -1.36 4.11 4.55
N GLU A 119 -2.20 5.01 4.04
CA GLU A 119 -3.32 4.70 3.15
C GLU A 119 -2.84 4.05 1.84
N LYS A 120 -1.78 4.60 1.22
CA LYS A 120 -1.13 4.00 0.05
C LYS A 120 -0.55 2.60 0.36
N GLY A 121 0.02 2.42 1.55
CA GLY A 121 0.55 1.14 2.02
C GLY A 121 -0.53 0.09 2.28
N LEU A 122 -1.66 0.48 2.86
CA LEU A 122 -2.82 -0.40 3.09
C LEU A 122 -3.48 -0.82 1.77
N ASN A 123 -3.61 0.12 0.84
CA ASN A 123 -4.13 -0.12 -0.51
C ASN A 123 -3.17 -0.92 -1.41
N SER A 124 -1.94 -1.16 -0.95
CA SER A 124 -1.00 -2.04 -1.66
C SER A 124 -1.29 -3.53 -1.44
N ASN A 125 -2.23 -3.91 -0.57
CA ASN A 125 -2.52 -5.30 -0.20
C ASN A 125 -3.94 -5.81 -0.51
N SER A 126 -4.83 -5.01 -1.10
CA SER A 126 -5.88 -5.62 -1.91
C SER A 126 -5.22 -5.98 -3.24
N ASN A 127 -4.93 -7.25 -3.52
CA ASN A 127 -4.50 -7.65 -4.85
C ASN A 127 -5.68 -7.42 -5.80
N ILE A 128 -5.83 -6.17 -6.27
CA ILE A 128 -6.88 -5.73 -7.18
C ILE A 128 -6.80 -6.56 -8.47
N PHE A 129 -5.63 -7.12 -8.74
CA PHE A 129 -5.37 -7.98 -9.86
C PHE A 129 -5.66 -9.46 -9.53
N PHE A 130 -6.11 -10.19 -10.55
CA PHE A 130 -5.95 -11.65 -10.59
C PHE A 130 -4.47 -12.00 -10.80
N ASP A 131 -4.10 -13.24 -10.49
CA ASP A 131 -2.71 -13.69 -10.61
C ASP A 131 -2.24 -13.71 -12.08
N SER A 132 -3.18 -13.85 -13.02
CA SER A 132 -2.91 -13.86 -14.46
C SER A 132 -4.02 -13.20 -15.27
N TYR A 133 -3.64 -12.55 -16.36
CA TYR A 133 -4.54 -12.00 -17.38
C TYR A 133 -4.11 -12.43 -18.77
N TYR A 134 -5.09 -12.52 -19.66
CA TYR A 134 -4.88 -12.62 -21.10
C TYR A 134 -4.81 -11.22 -21.69
N CYS A 135 -3.87 -11.04 -22.62
CA CYS A 135 -3.60 -9.76 -23.26
C CYS A 135 -3.75 -9.86 -24.77
N TYR A 136 -4.29 -8.81 -25.39
CA TYR A 136 -4.50 -8.74 -26.85
C TYR A 136 -4.00 -7.41 -27.40
N PHE A 137 -3.25 -7.46 -28.49
CA PHE A 137 -2.66 -6.29 -29.15
C PHE A 137 -2.33 -6.62 -30.62
N PHE A 138 -2.08 -5.62 -31.46
CA PHE A 138 -1.77 -5.87 -32.87
C PHE A 138 -0.34 -6.38 -33.07
N ALA A 139 -0.17 -7.28 -34.03
CA ALA A 139 1.12 -7.67 -34.53
C ALA A 139 1.76 -6.49 -35.27
N THR A 140 3.04 -6.26 -35.06
CA THR A 140 3.81 -5.16 -35.68
C THR A 140 4.56 -5.60 -36.95
N ASN A 141 4.38 -6.84 -37.42
CA ASN A 141 5.09 -7.39 -38.56
C ASN A 141 4.37 -7.08 -39.89
N ILE A 142 5.15 -6.64 -40.87
CA ILE A 142 4.75 -6.10 -42.18
C ILE A 142 3.88 -7.06 -43.04
N GLY A 143 3.75 -8.33 -42.68
CA GLY A 143 3.10 -9.36 -43.51
C GLY A 143 1.65 -9.73 -43.19
N LYS A 144 1.07 -9.22 -42.09
CA LYS A 144 -0.33 -9.51 -41.68
C LYS A 144 -0.93 -8.30 -40.98
N GLU A 145 -1.27 -7.28 -41.76
CA GLU A 145 -2.07 -6.15 -41.28
C GLU A 145 -3.28 -6.67 -40.48
N ASP A 146 -3.54 -6.07 -39.33
CA ASP A 146 -4.61 -6.38 -38.38
C ASP A 146 -4.54 -7.74 -37.63
N SER A 147 -3.46 -8.53 -37.76
CA SER A 147 -3.35 -9.75 -36.94
C SER A 147 -3.19 -9.43 -35.45
N ILE A 148 -3.98 -10.09 -34.60
CA ILE A 148 -3.98 -9.86 -33.14
C ILE A 148 -3.11 -10.90 -32.45
N HIS A 149 -2.10 -10.47 -31.69
CA HIS A 149 -1.27 -11.31 -30.84
C HIS A 149 -1.94 -11.57 -29.48
N GLU A 150 -1.60 -12.71 -28.87
CA GLU A 150 -2.00 -13.09 -27.52
C GLU A 150 -0.78 -12.97 -26.60
N GLY A 151 -1.02 -12.48 -25.39
CA GLY A 151 -0.02 -12.49 -24.33
C GLY A 151 -0.62 -12.88 -23.00
N ILE A 152 0.25 -13.11 -22.02
CA ILE A 152 -0.12 -13.42 -20.64
C ILE A 152 0.59 -12.42 -19.74
N LEU A 153 -0.17 -11.77 -18.86
CA LEU A 153 0.33 -10.86 -17.84
C LEU A 153 0.15 -11.51 -16.47
N GLU A 154 1.26 -11.84 -15.80
CA GLU A 154 1.28 -12.52 -14.51
C GLU A 154 1.71 -11.57 -13.40
N PHE A 155 0.98 -11.58 -12.29
CA PHE A 155 1.21 -10.76 -11.11
C PHE A 155 1.73 -11.63 -9.97
N HIS A 156 2.92 -11.31 -9.48
CA HIS A 156 3.55 -11.98 -8.34
C HIS A 156 3.96 -10.96 -7.28
N ASN A 157 3.07 -10.68 -6.34
CA ASN A 157 3.24 -9.65 -5.31
C ASN A 157 3.58 -8.27 -5.89
N LYS A 158 4.86 -7.90 -5.93
CA LYS A 158 5.37 -6.62 -6.47
C LYS A 158 6.01 -6.75 -7.85
N ARG A 159 6.09 -7.97 -8.38
CA ARG A 159 6.69 -8.27 -9.67
C ARG A 159 5.61 -8.58 -10.68
N ILE A 160 5.93 -8.29 -11.93
CA ILE A 160 5.07 -8.56 -13.08
C ILE A 160 5.88 -9.25 -14.16
N SER A 161 5.26 -10.19 -14.86
CA SER A 161 5.80 -10.83 -16.05
C SER A 161 4.82 -10.66 -17.20
N PHE A 162 5.32 -10.25 -18.35
CA PHE A 162 4.55 -10.15 -19.58
C PHE A 162 5.15 -11.08 -20.62
N LYS A 163 4.37 -12.09 -21.02
CA LYS A 163 4.75 -13.11 -21.99
C LYS A 163 3.96 -12.88 -23.27
N ILE A 164 4.65 -12.84 -24.41
CA ILE A 164 4.02 -12.79 -25.73
C ILE A 164 4.05 -14.20 -26.30
N MET A 165 2.87 -14.69 -26.73
CA MET A 165 2.68 -16.06 -27.20
C MET A 165 2.40 -16.07 -28.71
N LEU A 166 3.02 -17.01 -29.43
CA LEU A 166 2.71 -17.35 -30.81
C LEU A 166 2.11 -18.75 -30.86
N GLY A 167 0.77 -18.83 -30.82
CA GLY A 167 0.08 -20.10 -30.55
C GLY A 167 0.40 -20.56 -29.12
N ASP A 168 0.91 -21.78 -28.98
CA ASP A 168 1.32 -22.34 -27.68
C ASP A 168 2.79 -22.08 -27.34
N SER A 169 3.55 -21.46 -28.25
CA SER A 169 4.98 -21.19 -28.06
C SER A 169 5.22 -19.80 -27.47
N LEU A 170 6.11 -19.71 -26.49
CA LEU A 170 6.58 -18.44 -25.93
C LEU A 170 7.50 -17.75 -26.95
N MET A 171 7.17 -16.51 -27.32
CA MET A 171 7.95 -15.70 -28.26
C MET A 171 8.85 -14.69 -27.54
N LYS A 172 8.30 -13.93 -26.58
CA LYS A 172 9.05 -12.93 -25.80
C LYS A 172 8.61 -12.98 -24.34
N ASN A 173 9.52 -12.67 -23.42
CA ASN A 173 9.21 -12.61 -22.00
C ASN A 173 9.90 -11.42 -21.33
N PHE A 174 9.10 -10.54 -20.73
CA PHE A 174 9.57 -9.39 -19.99
C PHE A 174 9.21 -9.56 -18.51
N SER A 175 10.12 -9.16 -17.62
CA SER A 175 9.86 -9.16 -16.19
C SER A 175 10.26 -7.84 -15.55
N GLY A 176 9.55 -7.44 -14.50
CA GLY A 176 9.76 -6.13 -13.92
C GLY A 176 8.97 -5.85 -12.66
N ASN A 177 8.82 -4.56 -12.39
CA ASN A 177 8.19 -4.04 -11.19
C ASN A 177 6.97 -3.19 -11.55
N ILE A 178 6.03 -3.14 -10.61
CA ILE A 178 4.81 -2.33 -10.70
C ILE A 178 5.05 -1.00 -9.99
N ASN A 179 4.77 0.10 -10.68
CA ASN A 179 4.85 1.45 -10.16
C ASN A 179 3.46 2.08 -10.14
N ASN A 180 3.06 2.58 -8.97
CA ASN A 180 1.73 3.13 -8.73
C ASN A 180 1.81 4.65 -8.55
N SER A 181 1.03 5.39 -9.34
CA SER A 181 0.77 6.82 -9.12
C SER A 181 -0.70 7.03 -8.69
N GLU A 182 -1.13 8.28 -8.52
CA GLU A 182 -2.50 8.60 -8.11
C GLU A 182 -3.55 8.11 -9.11
N LYS A 183 -3.30 8.32 -10.41
CA LYS A 183 -4.28 8.04 -11.49
C LYS A 183 -3.80 7.03 -12.53
N ILE A 184 -2.50 6.75 -12.56
CA ILE A 184 -1.87 5.88 -13.57
C ILE A 184 -1.09 4.78 -12.87
N MET A 185 -1.13 3.59 -13.43
CA MET A 185 -0.26 2.49 -13.05
C MET A 185 0.67 2.17 -14.21
N THR A 186 1.96 1.95 -13.91
CA THR A 186 2.96 1.60 -14.91
C THR A 186 3.69 0.30 -14.55
N PHE A 187 3.94 -0.51 -15.57
CA PHE A 187 4.69 -1.75 -15.48
C PHE A 187 5.98 -1.58 -16.28
N ASN A 188 7.08 -1.42 -15.56
CA ASN A 188 8.40 -1.23 -16.17
C ASN A 188 9.09 -2.59 -16.20
N MET A 189 9.28 -3.14 -17.39
CA MET A 189 9.73 -4.52 -17.58
C MET A 189 10.91 -4.60 -18.54
N GLN A 190 11.76 -5.60 -18.33
CA GLN A 190 12.95 -5.83 -19.13
C GLN A 190 13.10 -7.31 -19.49
N SER A 191 13.69 -7.56 -20.64
CA SER A 191 14.17 -8.84 -21.17
C SER A 191 15.65 -8.67 -21.52
N THR A 192 16.47 -9.67 -21.21
CA THR A 192 17.88 -9.69 -21.61
C THR A 192 18.04 -9.82 -23.12
N GLU A 193 17.07 -10.46 -23.77
CA GLU A 193 17.09 -10.75 -25.22
C GLU A 193 16.33 -9.67 -26.01
N ASP A 194 15.19 -9.21 -25.49
CA ASP A 194 14.28 -8.32 -26.22
C ASP A 194 14.35 -6.86 -25.80
N GLY A 195 15.10 -6.51 -24.75
CA GLY A 195 15.20 -5.13 -24.27
C GLY A 195 14.06 -4.72 -23.31
N ILE A 196 13.63 -3.45 -23.38
CA ILE A 196 12.74 -2.86 -22.37
C ILE A 196 11.32 -2.70 -22.91
N SER A 197 10.33 -3.11 -22.12
CA SER A 197 8.90 -2.93 -22.41
C SER A 197 8.22 -2.15 -21.28
N TYR A 198 7.24 -1.33 -21.67
CA TYR A 198 6.44 -0.55 -20.72
C TYR A 198 4.97 -0.78 -20.99
N ILE A 199 4.20 -1.02 -19.93
CA ILE A 199 2.74 -0.95 -19.98
C ILE A 199 2.29 0.18 -19.07
N SER A 200 1.34 0.99 -19.53
CA SER A 200 0.76 2.09 -18.75
C SER A 200 -0.76 2.03 -18.85
N MET A 201 -1.46 2.09 -17.72
CA MET A 201 -2.91 2.04 -17.67
C MET A 201 -3.48 3.07 -16.71
N THR A 202 -4.72 3.47 -16.95
CA THR A 202 -5.47 4.23 -15.94
C THR A 202 -5.70 3.33 -14.74
N LYS A 203 -5.50 3.86 -13.53
CA LYS A 203 -5.71 3.09 -12.31
C LYS A 203 -7.16 2.60 -12.28
N PRO A 204 -7.41 1.29 -12.13
CA PRO A 204 -8.78 0.76 -12.12
C PRO A 204 -9.62 1.43 -11.03
N ASN A 205 -10.88 1.74 -11.35
CA ASN A 205 -11.84 2.24 -10.36
C ASN A 205 -12.49 1.06 -9.64
N ILE A 206 -12.06 0.78 -8.41
CA ILE A 206 -12.35 -0.48 -7.71
C ILE A 206 -13.60 -0.37 -6.80
N ASN A 207 -14.70 0.17 -7.34
CA ASN A 207 -15.96 0.17 -6.59
C ASN A 207 -16.63 -1.22 -6.54
N LYS A 208 -16.09 -2.26 -7.22
CA LYS A 208 -16.78 -3.55 -7.49
C LYS A 208 -15.93 -4.84 -7.36
N GLY A 209 -14.78 -4.84 -6.69
CA GLY A 209 -13.99 -6.08 -6.46
C GLY A 209 -12.70 -6.18 -7.29
N LYS A 210 -12.32 -7.38 -7.77
CA LYS A 210 -11.09 -7.53 -8.56
C LYS A 210 -11.25 -6.91 -9.95
N TYR A 211 -10.17 -6.36 -10.49
CA TYR A 211 -10.08 -5.84 -11.85
C TYR A 211 -10.28 -6.98 -12.85
N VAL A 212 -11.37 -6.92 -13.61
CA VAL A 212 -11.66 -7.96 -14.63
C VAL A 212 -10.93 -7.69 -15.93
N GLY A 213 -10.67 -6.43 -16.26
CA GLY A 213 -9.96 -6.07 -17.49
C GLY A 213 -10.31 -4.67 -17.98
N GLY A 214 -9.66 -4.26 -19.07
CA GLY A 214 -9.69 -2.90 -19.60
C GLY A 214 -8.56 -2.64 -20.59
N LEU A 215 -8.30 -1.37 -20.89
CA LEU A 215 -7.29 -0.94 -21.86
C LEU A 215 -6.04 -0.36 -21.18
N ALA A 216 -4.90 -0.70 -21.76
CA ALA A 216 -3.60 -0.17 -21.42
C ALA A 216 -2.84 0.25 -22.69
N MET A 217 -1.81 1.07 -22.52
CA MET A 217 -0.83 1.39 -23.55
C MET A 217 0.33 0.44 -23.39
N LEU A 218 0.73 -0.21 -24.47
CA LEU A 218 1.89 -1.07 -24.55
C LEU A 218 2.97 -0.43 -25.42
N PHE A 219 4.17 -0.36 -24.88
CA PHE A 219 5.39 -0.02 -25.58
C PHE A 219 6.23 -1.28 -25.71
N LEU A 220 6.49 -1.66 -26.97
CA LEU A 220 7.38 -2.76 -27.29
C LEU A 220 8.63 -2.26 -27.99
N PRO A 221 9.80 -2.84 -27.65
CA PRO A 221 11.01 -2.67 -28.43
C PRO A 221 10.81 -3.33 -29.80
N SER A 222 11.32 -2.68 -30.84
CA SER A 222 11.18 -3.15 -32.21
C SER A 222 12.46 -3.84 -32.65
N ASP A 223 12.34 -5.03 -33.22
CA ASP A 223 13.49 -5.77 -33.73
C ASP A 223 13.90 -5.15 -35.09
N ALA A 224 15.16 -4.74 -35.20
CA ALA A 224 15.79 -4.15 -36.39
C ALA A 224 15.25 -2.79 -36.87
N ASN A 225 16.03 -1.72 -36.64
CA ASN A 225 15.96 -0.39 -37.29
C ASN A 225 14.58 0.31 -37.36
N SER A 226 13.59 -0.19 -36.64
CA SER A 226 12.23 0.31 -36.62
C SER A 226 12.00 1.12 -35.35
N LYS A 227 11.18 2.17 -35.46
CA LYS A 227 10.88 3.05 -34.33
C LYS A 227 10.12 2.24 -33.26
N PRO A 228 10.36 2.48 -31.96
CA PRO A 228 9.60 1.83 -30.89
C PRO A 228 8.10 1.98 -31.14
N CYS A 229 7.37 0.88 -30.99
CA CYS A 229 5.94 0.84 -31.27
C CYS A 229 5.15 1.10 -29.99
N CYS A 230 4.22 2.05 -30.08
CA CYS A 230 3.25 2.36 -29.04
C CYS A 230 1.87 1.95 -29.55
N GLN A 231 1.19 1.07 -28.82
CA GLN A 231 -0.09 0.51 -29.23
C GLN A 231 -1.03 0.32 -28.04
N LYS A 232 -2.31 0.09 -28.31
CA LYS A 232 -3.26 -0.33 -27.29
C LYS A 232 -3.06 -1.80 -26.94
N LEU A 233 -3.34 -2.12 -25.68
CA LEU A 233 -3.32 -3.46 -25.10
C LEU A 233 -4.64 -3.66 -24.39
N LEU A 234 -5.41 -4.66 -24.80
CA LEU A 234 -6.56 -5.13 -24.03
C LEU A 234 -6.07 -6.14 -23.01
N ILE A 235 -6.46 -5.97 -21.75
CA ILE A 235 -6.18 -6.87 -20.63
C ILE A 235 -7.51 -7.49 -20.19
N SER A 236 -7.57 -8.82 -20.04
CA SER A 236 -8.79 -9.56 -19.69
C SER A 236 -8.50 -10.72 -18.74
N ASN A 237 -9.29 -10.89 -17.69
CA ASN A 237 -9.17 -12.01 -16.76
C ASN A 237 -9.71 -13.33 -17.33
N ILE A 238 -10.50 -13.27 -18.38
CA ILE A 238 -10.98 -14.41 -19.16
C ILE A 238 -10.31 -14.46 -20.52
N ARG A 239 -10.16 -15.66 -21.07
CA ARG A 239 -9.60 -15.85 -22.41
C ARG A 239 -10.68 -15.58 -23.45
N ILE A 240 -10.43 -14.60 -24.32
CA ILE A 240 -11.29 -14.21 -25.44
C ILE A 240 -10.85 -14.99 -26.70
N ASN A 241 -11.81 -15.55 -27.42
CA ASN A 241 -11.55 -16.18 -28.72
C ASN A 241 -11.37 -15.10 -29.80
N ARG A 242 -10.12 -14.91 -30.25
CA ARG A 242 -9.77 -13.90 -31.27
C ARG A 242 -10.50 -14.05 -32.60
N HIS A 243 -10.90 -15.26 -32.99
CA HIS A 243 -11.59 -15.47 -34.27
C HIS A 243 -13.06 -15.07 -34.17
N THR A 244 -13.71 -15.41 -33.05
CA THR A 244 -15.12 -15.08 -32.81
C THR A 244 -15.33 -13.58 -32.60
N TYR A 245 -14.45 -12.92 -31.85
CA TYR A 245 -14.59 -11.52 -31.44
C TYR A 245 -13.59 -10.59 -32.14
N TYR A 246 -13.19 -10.94 -33.37
CA TYR A 246 -12.13 -10.22 -34.08
C TYR A 246 -12.47 -8.74 -34.29
N GLU A 247 -13.69 -8.43 -34.73
CA GLU A 247 -14.11 -7.06 -35.05
C GLU A 247 -14.22 -6.18 -33.79
N GLU A 248 -14.72 -6.74 -32.69
CA GLU A 248 -14.78 -6.06 -31.40
C GLU A 248 -13.37 -5.76 -30.86
N LEU A 249 -12.48 -6.74 -30.91
CA LEU A 249 -11.09 -6.57 -30.49
C LEU A 249 -10.39 -5.53 -31.38
N LYS A 250 -10.57 -5.61 -32.70
CA LYS A 250 -10.02 -4.64 -33.66
C LYS A 250 -10.49 -3.23 -33.30
N LYS A 251 -11.78 -3.03 -33.08
CA LYS A 251 -12.37 -1.73 -32.71
C LYS A 251 -11.81 -1.17 -31.39
N LEU A 252 -11.56 -2.02 -30.39
CA LEU A 252 -10.98 -1.60 -29.11
C LEU A 252 -9.50 -1.22 -29.25
N LEU A 253 -8.74 -1.96 -30.06
CA LEU A 253 -7.30 -1.79 -30.22
C LEU A 253 -6.91 -0.69 -31.21
N THR A 254 -7.77 -0.31 -32.15
CA THR A 254 -7.50 0.78 -33.09
C THR A 254 -7.55 2.15 -32.39
N PHE A 255 -6.63 3.04 -32.75
CA PHE A 255 -6.71 4.46 -32.36
C PHE A 255 -7.69 5.19 -33.28
N ASN A 256 -8.68 5.85 -32.68
CA ASN A 256 -9.58 6.72 -33.45
C ASN A 256 -8.88 8.06 -33.73
N SER A 257 -8.19 8.20 -34.86
CA SER A 257 -7.68 9.48 -35.30
C SER A 257 -8.74 10.24 -36.10
N CYS A 258 -9.31 11.29 -35.51
CA CYS A 258 -9.97 12.32 -36.31
C CYS A 258 -8.89 13.14 -37.03
N LYS A 259 -9.10 13.52 -38.29
CA LYS A 259 -8.14 14.03 -39.30
C LYS A 259 -7.27 15.27 -38.94
N SER A 260 -7.15 15.68 -37.68
CA SER A 260 -6.25 16.74 -37.22
C SER A 260 -4.96 16.16 -36.65
N GLU A 261 -3.83 16.84 -36.90
CA GLU A 261 -2.50 16.54 -36.35
C GLU A 261 -2.53 15.83 -34.98
N LEU A 262 -1.96 14.63 -34.92
CA LEU A 262 -1.80 13.83 -33.69
C LEU A 262 -0.92 14.59 -32.69
N ARG A 263 -1.55 15.40 -31.82
CA ARG A 263 -0.82 16.14 -30.77
C ARG A 263 -0.61 15.30 -29.52
N ASN A 264 -1.68 14.70 -28.99
CA ASN A 264 -1.63 13.91 -27.76
C ASN A 264 -2.35 12.57 -27.96
N LEU A 265 -1.65 11.47 -27.68
CA LEU A 265 -2.22 10.13 -27.61
C LEU A 265 -2.44 9.79 -26.14
N LYS A 266 -3.71 9.62 -25.75
CA LYS A 266 -4.10 9.28 -24.38
C LYS A 266 -5.21 8.25 -24.41
N LEU A 267 -5.14 7.24 -23.54
CA LEU A 267 -6.29 6.41 -23.24
C LEU A 267 -7.35 7.24 -22.50
N SER A 268 -8.52 7.37 -23.10
CA SER A 268 -9.65 7.97 -22.42
C SER A 268 -10.26 6.96 -21.43
N SER A 269 -10.76 7.46 -20.30
CA SER A 269 -11.50 6.62 -19.35
C SER A 269 -12.74 5.99 -19.98
N PHE A 270 -13.32 6.64 -21.00
CA PHE A 270 -14.46 6.14 -21.74
C PHE A 270 -14.12 4.94 -22.64
N GLU A 271 -12.95 4.93 -23.28
CA GLU A 271 -12.49 3.76 -24.04
C GLU A 271 -12.18 2.58 -23.12
N ASP A 272 -11.54 2.86 -21.98
CA ASP A 272 -11.27 1.87 -20.94
C ASP A 272 -12.57 1.24 -20.40
N GLU A 273 -13.58 2.06 -20.11
CA GLU A 273 -14.90 1.60 -19.66
C GLU A 273 -15.61 0.75 -20.73
N LYS A 274 -15.48 1.09 -22.02
CA LYS A 274 -16.00 0.25 -23.11
C LYS A 274 -15.36 -1.13 -23.15
N ALA A 275 -14.04 -1.19 -22.96
CA ALA A 275 -13.32 -2.45 -22.91
C ALA A 275 -13.72 -3.29 -21.69
N TYR A 276 -13.87 -2.65 -20.53
CA TYR A 276 -14.39 -3.28 -19.32
C TYR A 276 -15.79 -3.88 -19.56
N ASN A 277 -16.74 -3.09 -20.09
CA ASN A 277 -18.11 -3.55 -20.35
C ASN A 277 -18.15 -4.70 -21.37
N PHE A 278 -17.27 -4.67 -22.37
CA PHE A 278 -17.13 -5.78 -23.32
C PHE A 278 -16.67 -7.06 -22.61
N ILE A 279 -15.63 -6.99 -21.78
CA ILE A 279 -15.13 -8.16 -21.02
C ILE A 279 -16.20 -8.67 -20.05
N GLU A 280 -16.90 -7.77 -19.35
CA GLU A 280 -17.97 -8.12 -18.43
C GLU A 280 -19.12 -8.86 -19.13
N SER A 281 -19.43 -8.50 -20.38
CA SER A 281 -20.48 -9.18 -21.18
C SER A 281 -20.15 -10.62 -21.59
N LEU A 282 -18.91 -11.05 -21.39
CA LEU A 282 -18.42 -12.39 -21.73
C LEU A 282 -18.30 -13.32 -20.50
N ILE A 283 -18.59 -12.81 -19.30
CA ILE A 283 -18.60 -13.57 -18.03
C ILE A 283 -19.99 -14.17 -17.81
#